data_AF-A0A091FX18-F1
#
_entry.id   AF-A0A091FX18-F1
#
_cell.length_a   1.000
_cell.length_b   1.000
_cell.length_c   1.000
_cell.angle_alpha   90.00
_cell.angle_beta   90.00
_cell.angle_gamma   90.00
#
_symmetry.space_group_name_H-M   'P 1'
#
loop_
_entity.id
_entity.type
_entity.pdbx_description
1 polymer ?
#
loop_
_entity_poly.entity_id
_entity_poly.type
_entity_poly.pdbx_seq_one_letter_code
_entity_poly.pdbx_strand_id
1 'polypeptide(L)'
;MNSTKHQSLFFVSLPELQKLCAATVTLSSQIPETEARSTQIKTCRQLLFLYQEILSAPVLGTLNQISVVMAIPFYESGICQAYVERQGATVS
;
A
#
# COMPACT_ATOMS: atom_id res chain seq x y z
N MET A 1 -11.49 -42.81 18.01
CA MET A 1 -10.50 -42.02 17.22
C MET A 1 -11.21 -41.50 15.98
N ASN A 2 -11.96 -40.39 16.11
CA ASN A 2 -12.62 -39.74 14.98
C ASN A 2 -11.72 -38.61 14.49
N SER A 3 -10.84 -38.91 13.54
CA SER A 3 -10.09 -37.90 12.79
C SER A 3 -11.04 -37.22 11.81
N THR A 4 -11.81 -36.25 12.30
CA THR A 4 -12.52 -35.30 11.46
C THR A 4 -11.47 -34.50 10.69
N LYS A 5 -11.11 -34.95 9.48
CA LYS A 5 -10.25 -34.17 8.57
C LYS A 5 -10.95 -32.85 8.30
N HIS A 6 -10.48 -31.78 8.93
CA HIS A 6 -10.98 -30.43 8.66
C HIS A 6 -10.65 -30.11 7.20
N GLN A 7 -11.67 -29.88 6.37
CA GLN A 7 -11.46 -29.38 5.02
C GLN A 7 -10.75 -28.03 5.12
N SER A 8 -9.54 -27.95 4.58
CA SER A 8 -8.86 -26.66 4.40
C SER A 8 -9.70 -25.84 3.44
N LEU A 9 -10.41 -24.87 3.98
CA LEU A 9 -11.14 -23.89 3.20
C LEU A 9 -10.10 -22.90 2.65
N PHE A 10 -9.64 -23.16 1.43
CA PHE A 10 -8.82 -22.21 0.67
C PHE A 10 -9.76 -21.09 0.21
N PHE A 11 -9.91 -20.06 1.04
CA PHE A 11 -10.97 -19.08 0.85
C PHE A 11 -10.75 -18.11 -0.30
N VAL A 12 -9.56 -18.02 -0.90
CA VAL A 12 -9.31 -17.13 -2.05
C VAL A 12 -8.12 -17.66 -2.84
N SER A 13 -8.19 -17.67 -4.17
CA SER A 13 -7.00 -17.82 -5.01
C SER A 13 -6.04 -16.65 -4.75
N LEU A 14 -4.74 -16.92 -4.72
CA LEU A 14 -3.75 -15.84 -4.65
C LEU A 14 -3.94 -14.88 -5.84
N PRO A 15 -3.74 -13.57 -5.65
CA PRO A 15 -3.80 -12.64 -6.75
C PRO A 15 -2.72 -12.97 -7.78
N GLU A 16 -3.03 -12.78 -9.06
CA GLU A 16 -2.08 -12.95 -10.14
C GLU A 16 -1.01 -11.85 -10.05
N LEU A 17 0.17 -12.20 -9.54
CA LEU A 17 1.27 -11.23 -9.32
C LEU A 17 1.65 -10.47 -10.60
N GLN A 18 1.53 -11.10 -11.77
CA GLN A 18 1.78 -10.48 -13.08
C GLN A 18 0.81 -9.33 -13.44
N LYS A 19 -0.31 -9.21 -12.72
CA LYS A 19 -1.31 -8.13 -12.88
C LYS A 19 -1.13 -7.02 -11.84
N LEU A 20 -0.14 -7.14 -10.97
CA LEU A 20 0.15 -6.17 -9.91
C LEU A 20 1.48 -5.46 -10.19
N CYS A 21 1.59 -4.22 -9.73
CA CYS A 21 2.83 -3.48 -9.68
C CYS A 21 3.11 -3.00 -8.25
N ALA A 22 4.40 -2.80 -7.96
CA ALA A 22 4.85 -2.16 -6.73
C ALA A 22 5.41 -0.78 -7.07
N ALA A 23 5.04 0.22 -6.28
CA ALA A 23 5.55 1.58 -6.37
C ALA A 23 5.95 2.07 -4.98
N THR A 24 6.85 3.04 -4.94
CA THR A 24 7.29 3.68 -3.71
C THR A 24 6.72 5.09 -3.65
N VAL A 25 5.95 5.38 -2.60
CA VAL A 25 5.53 6.73 -2.27
C VAL A 25 6.57 7.36 -1.35
N THR A 26 7.18 8.46 -1.77
CA THR A 26 8.11 9.24 -0.95
C THR A 26 7.42 10.51 -0.47
N LEU A 27 7.20 10.58 0.85
CA LEU A 27 6.66 11.74 1.54
C LEU A 27 7.65 12.91 1.51
N SER A 28 7.12 14.14 1.57
CA SER A 28 7.93 15.36 1.59
C SER A 28 9.01 15.34 2.68
N SER A 29 10.23 15.74 2.30
CA SER A 29 11.35 15.94 3.24
C SER A 29 11.14 17.11 4.20
N GLN A 30 10.11 17.94 3.96
CA GLN A 30 9.76 19.07 4.83
C GLN A 30 9.01 18.63 6.09
N ILE A 31 8.55 17.37 6.16
CA ILE A 31 7.87 16.83 7.34
C ILE A 31 8.89 16.65 8.47
N PRO A 32 8.65 17.21 9.67
CA PRO A 32 9.53 17.00 10.82
C PRO A 32 9.69 15.51 11.14
N GLU A 33 10.89 15.08 11.51
CA GLU A 33 11.20 13.67 11.82
C GLU A 33 10.28 13.10 12.92
N THR A 34 9.93 13.94 13.91
CA THR A 34 9.01 13.61 15.00
C THR A 34 7.59 13.28 14.52
N GLU A 35 7.17 13.84 13.38
CA GLU A 35 5.84 13.64 12.78
C GLU A 35 5.86 12.62 11.64
N ALA A 36 7.02 12.37 11.04
CA ALA A 36 7.20 11.55 9.84
C ALA A 36 6.55 10.17 9.96
N ARG A 37 6.78 9.46 11.07
CA ARG A 37 6.17 8.15 11.33
C ARG A 37 4.64 8.22 11.45
N SER A 38 4.12 9.25 12.12
CA SER A 38 2.67 9.47 12.22
C SER A 38 2.08 9.70 10.83
N THR A 39 2.74 10.52 10.01
CA THR A 39 2.29 10.85 8.66
C THR A 39 2.35 9.64 7.73
N GLN A 40 3.38 8.79 7.82
CA GLN A 40 3.43 7.50 7.11
C GLN A 40 2.23 6.63 7.46
N ILE A 41 1.97 6.40 8.75
CA ILE A 41 0.86 5.54 9.21
C ILE A 41 -0.49 6.09 8.75
N LYS A 42 -0.70 7.42 8.84
CA LYS A 42 -1.92 8.07 8.37
C LYS A 42 -2.09 7.89 6.86
N THR A 43 -1.03 8.10 6.08
CA THR A 43 -1.06 7.97 4.62
C THR A 43 -1.38 6.53 4.20
N CYS A 44 -0.74 5.52 4.80
CA CYS A 44 -1.06 4.11 4.53
C CYS A 44 -2.54 3.80 4.80
N ARG A 45 -3.05 4.25 5.95
CA ARG A 45 -4.45 4.04 6.33
C ARG A 45 -5.42 4.73 5.37
N GLN A 46 -5.12 5.94 4.93
CA GLN A 46 -5.96 6.67 3.97
C GLN A 46 -5.97 5.99 2.60
N LEU A 47 -4.82 5.56 2.09
CA LEU A 47 -4.74 4.82 0.83
C LEU A 47 -5.59 3.54 0.87
N LEU A 48 -5.47 2.75 1.95
CA LEU A 48 -6.24 1.53 2.14
C LEU A 48 -7.76 1.81 2.27
N PHE A 49 -8.13 2.91 2.93
CA PHE A 49 -9.54 3.28 3.12
C PHE A 49 -10.19 3.78 1.82
N LEU A 50 -9.45 4.54 1.01
CA LEU A 50 -9.95 5.14 -0.22
C LEU A 50 -9.98 4.15 -1.40
N TYR A 51 -9.00 3.24 -1.46
CA TYR A 51 -8.78 2.39 -2.62
C TYR A 51 -8.60 0.94 -2.19
N GLN A 52 -9.65 0.13 -2.40
CA GLN A 52 -9.65 -1.30 -2.04
C GLN A 52 -8.61 -2.12 -2.81
N GLU A 53 -8.16 -1.63 -3.96
CA GLU A 53 -7.16 -2.27 -4.81
C GLU A 53 -5.71 -2.01 -4.35
N ILE A 54 -5.52 -1.19 -3.31
CA ILE A 54 -4.21 -0.82 -2.79
C ILE A 54 -3.88 -1.57 -1.51
N LEU A 55 -2.69 -2.16 -1.48
CA LEU A 55 -1.98 -2.52 -0.26
C LEU A 55 -0.87 -1.49 -0.02
N SER A 56 -0.71 -1.03 1.23
CA SER A 56 0.36 -0.09 1.56
C SER A 56 0.99 -0.40 2.92
N ALA A 57 2.30 -0.18 3.01
CA ALA A 57 3.06 -0.39 4.24
C ALA A 57 4.25 0.59 4.33
N PRO A 58 4.59 1.10 5.52
CA PRO A 58 5.83 1.85 5.70
C PRO A 58 7.05 0.99 5.34
N VAL A 59 8.01 1.57 4.63
CA VAL A 59 9.27 0.87 4.30
C VAL A 59 10.15 0.81 5.54
N LEU A 60 10.60 -0.40 5.90
CA LEU A 60 11.47 -0.60 7.06
C LEU A 60 12.78 0.18 6.93
N GLY A 61 13.19 0.85 8.01
CA GLY A 61 14.44 1.63 8.04
C GLY A 61 14.34 3.03 7.43
N THR A 62 13.17 3.46 6.94
CA THR A 62 12.97 4.81 6.39
C THR A 62 11.75 5.50 7.04
N LEU A 63 11.84 6.82 7.21
CA LEU A 63 10.78 7.61 7.85
C LEU A 63 9.86 8.32 6.86
N ASN A 64 10.19 8.30 5.56
CA ASN A 64 9.46 9.01 4.53
C ASN A 64 8.99 8.12 3.36
N GLN A 65 9.27 6.82 3.36
CA GLN A 65 8.84 5.95 2.25
C GLN A 65 7.72 4.99 2.65
N ILE A 66 6.82 4.76 1.70
CA ILE A 66 5.71 3.82 1.80
C ILE A 66 5.76 2.94 0.55
N SER A 67 5.77 1.62 0.75
CA SER A 67 5.62 0.65 -0.33
C SER A 67 4.13 0.49 -0.63
N VAL A 68 3.77 0.56 -1.90
CA VAL A 68 2.38 0.43 -2.37
C VAL A 68 2.32 -0.65 -3.43
N VAL A 69 1.43 -1.63 -3.26
CA VAL A 69 1.13 -2.66 -4.26
C VAL A 69 -0.29 -2.45 -4.74
N MET A 70 -0.49 -2.42 -6.04
CA MET A 70 -1.80 -2.18 -6.65
C MET A 70 -1.93 -2.90 -7.99
N ALA A 71 -3.14 -2.99 -8.52
CA ALA A 71 -3.38 -3.51 -9.86
C ALA A 71 -2.78 -2.57 -10.91
N ILE A 72 -2.19 -3.12 -11.98
CA ILE A 72 -1.60 -2.33 -13.08
C ILE A 72 -2.62 -1.33 -13.69
N PRO A 73 -3.88 -1.72 -13.99
CA PRO A 73 -4.87 -0.76 -14.51
C PRO A 73 -5.16 0.39 -13.54
N PHE A 74 -5.13 0.12 -12.23
CA PHE A 74 -5.31 1.15 -11.21
C PHE A 74 -4.11 2.10 -11.17
N TYR A 75 -2.88 1.59 -11.28
CA TYR A 75 -1.68 2.42 -11.39
C TYR A 75 -1.73 3.33 -12.63
N GLU A 76 -2.06 2.76 -13.79
CA GLU A 76 -2.14 3.48 -15.06
C GLU A 76 -3.25 4.56 -15.08
N SER A 77 -4.27 4.42 -14.22
CA SER A 77 -5.32 5.44 -14.08
C SER A 77 -4.82 6.79 -13.53
N GLY A 78 -3.65 6.80 -12.89
CA GLY A 78 -3.08 8.00 -12.27
C GLY A 78 -3.75 8.43 -10.95
N ILE A 79 -4.76 7.70 -10.47
CA ILE A 79 -5.49 8.04 -9.23
C ILE A 79 -4.56 8.05 -8.02
N CYS A 80 -3.67 7.05 -7.90
CA CYS A 80 -2.70 6.98 -6.81
C CYS A 80 -1.74 8.18 -6.85
N GLN A 81 -1.18 8.47 -8.04
CA GLN A 81 -0.28 9.59 -8.26
C GLN A 81 -0.94 10.92 -7.87
N ALA A 82 -2.14 11.18 -8.39
CA ALA A 82 -2.89 12.39 -8.08
C ALA A 82 -3.20 12.53 -6.58
N TYR A 83 -3.47 11.42 -5.88
CA TYR A 83 -3.66 11.44 -4.43
C TYR A 83 -2.37 11.82 -3.69
N VAL A 84 -1.23 11.18 -4.01
CA VAL A 84 0.02 11.41 -3.27
C VAL A 84 0.60 12.80 -3.56
N GLU A 85 0.48 13.30 -4.78
CA GLU A 85 0.89 14.66 -5.15
C GLU A 85 0.11 15.72 -4.35
N ARG A 86 -1.20 15.51 -4.13
CA ARG A 86 -2.00 16.40 -3.27
C ARG A 86 -1.54 16.41 -1.81
N GLN A 87 -0.88 15.35 -1.35
CA GLN A 87 -0.27 15.26 -0.02
C GLN A 87 1.19 15.77 -0.01
N GLY A 88 1.69 16.34 -1.12
CA GLY A 88 3.08 16.78 -1.26
C GLY A 88 4.08 15.62 -1.32
N ALA A 89 3.64 14.43 -1.70
CA ALA A 89 4.46 13.24 -1.87
C ALA A 89 4.64 12.91 -3.36
N THR A 90 5.59 12.03 -3.66
CA THR A 90 5.90 11.58 -5.03
C THR A 90 5.78 10.06 -5.13
N VAL A 91 5.50 9.53 -6.32
CA VAL A 91 5.46 8.09 -6.59
C VAL A 91 6.57 7.73 -7.59
N SER A 92 7.27 6.61 -7.36
CA SER A 92 8.34 6.10 -8.22
C SER A 92 8.33 4.58 -8.31
#